data_AF-A0A2G3PK96-F1
#
_entry.id   AF-A0A2G3PK96-F1
#
_cell.length_a   1.000
_cell.length_b   1.000
_cell.length_c   1.000
_cell.angle_alpha   90.00
_cell.angle_beta   90.00
_cell.angle_gamma   90.00
#
_symmetry.space_group_name_H-M   'P 1'
#
loop_
_entity.id
_entity.type
_entity.pdbx_description
1 polymer ?
#
loop_
_entity_poly.entity_id
_entity_poly.type
_entity_poly.pdbx_seq_one_letter_code
_entity_poly.pdbx_strand_id
1 'polypeptide(L)'
;MEPGIDDIGLRLTERLTTVLGQRVRIDHLQRLTAGANSETWSFEAHHGAHVQRMVLRRQPGGGHGPMGMTREAEAIAAAHDAGVPVPRVVDFADDGAALGAPYLIADHIDGETIPRKILRDNRYVDARTSMASELGRTLARIHSIPLGSVPALRSAPTADLDHLRALYLDLDTPSAVTEIALAWLAAHQPEPVGEAVVHGDFRNGNLIVDEGGLAAVLDWELTHIGDPREDLGWLLVKCWRFGTEPEVGGFGSIDELLDGYAQVSGSRPDEDAVRWWQIYRTAWWGIGCAQMAQRHLSGEVRSVELAAIGRRVCEQEHDLLLALGHPADPAPTELTELPWTELHGRPTTPELVGAVTEFLRASVMTASDPALAFQARVAANVLDIVERELTYGGVQQQRRRTRLSDLGFDTEAELALAIRSGSIGADDPAVVTATRAAVTDRLMVANPRYLNM
;
A
#
# COMPACT_ATOMS: atom_id res chain seq x y z
N MET A 1 -13.33 21.45 17.82
CA MET A 1 -14.40 21.45 16.81
C MET A 1 -13.72 21.42 15.47
N GLU A 2 -13.97 20.42 14.63
CA GLU A 2 -13.53 20.46 13.24
C GLU A 2 -14.16 21.68 12.56
N PRO A 3 -13.40 22.47 11.79
CA PRO A 3 -13.96 23.61 11.09
C PRO A 3 -14.99 23.13 10.06
N GLY A 4 -16.17 23.76 10.07
CA GLY A 4 -17.19 23.50 9.05
C GLY A 4 -16.73 23.95 7.66
N ILE A 5 -17.42 23.47 6.62
CA ILE A 5 -17.11 23.78 5.21
C ILE A 5 -17.01 25.30 4.95
N ASP A 6 -17.84 26.10 5.62
CA ASP A 6 -17.86 27.56 5.51
C ASP A 6 -16.59 28.21 6.10
N ASP A 7 -16.05 27.68 7.20
CA ASP A 7 -14.81 28.19 7.80
C ASP A 7 -13.60 27.91 6.90
N ILE A 8 -13.54 26.71 6.32
CA ILE A 8 -12.49 26.33 5.36
C ILE A 8 -12.54 27.22 4.12
N GLY A 9 -13.73 27.47 3.57
CA GLY A 9 -13.91 28.34 2.41
C GLY A 9 -13.44 29.78 2.64
N LEU A 10 -13.73 30.35 3.82
CA LEU A 10 -13.27 31.68 4.20
C LEU A 10 -11.74 31.74 4.33
N ARG A 11 -11.14 30.78 5.06
CA ARG A 11 -9.68 30.71 5.24
C ARG A 11 -8.94 30.51 3.92
N LEU A 12 -9.46 29.66 3.03
CA LEU A 12 -8.91 29.47 1.68
C LEU A 12 -8.96 30.77 0.87
N THR A 13 -10.08 31.50 0.94
CA THR A 13 -10.25 32.78 0.25
C THR A 13 -9.19 33.79 0.70
N GLU A 14 -8.99 33.95 2.01
CA GLU A 14 -8.00 34.87 2.58
C GLU A 14 -6.57 34.47 2.20
N ARG A 15 -6.24 33.18 2.32
CA ARG A 15 -4.90 32.66 2.03
C ARG A 15 -4.56 32.80 0.55
N LEU A 16 -5.43 32.34 -0.34
CA LEU A 16 -5.18 32.42 -1.79
C LEU A 16 -5.22 33.85 -2.31
N THR A 17 -6.00 34.75 -1.69
CA THR A 17 -5.93 36.19 -2.01
C THR A 17 -4.53 36.76 -1.71
N THR A 18 -3.93 36.32 -0.61
CA THR A 18 -2.57 36.72 -0.22
C THR A 18 -1.53 36.11 -1.17
N VAL A 19 -1.61 34.80 -1.43
CA VAL A 19 -0.65 34.05 -2.25
C VAL A 19 -0.67 34.52 -3.71
N LEU A 20 -1.86 34.73 -4.28
CA LEU A 20 -2.02 35.13 -5.69
C LEU A 20 -1.96 36.65 -5.91
N GLY A 21 -1.91 37.44 -4.82
CA GLY A 21 -1.83 38.90 -4.89
C GLY A 21 -3.07 39.60 -5.46
N GLN A 22 -4.20 38.89 -5.53
CA GLN A 22 -5.46 39.39 -6.10
C GLN A 22 -6.64 38.74 -5.41
N ARG A 23 -7.81 39.40 -5.40
CA ARG A 23 -9.00 38.87 -4.73
C ARG A 23 -9.43 37.53 -5.33
N VAL A 24 -9.50 36.51 -4.47
CA VAL A 24 -9.98 35.17 -4.81
C VAL A 24 -11.42 34.99 -4.33
N ARG A 25 -12.21 34.19 -5.03
CA ARG A 25 -13.49 33.65 -4.55
C ARG A 25 -13.46 32.12 -4.74
N ILE A 26 -13.88 31.39 -3.71
CA ILE A 26 -13.91 29.92 -3.72
C ILE A 26 -15.32 29.44 -4.02
N ASP A 27 -15.46 28.60 -5.04
CA ASP A 27 -16.69 27.89 -5.40
C ASP A 27 -16.47 26.38 -5.40
N HIS A 28 -17.57 25.62 -5.43
CA HIS A 28 -17.57 24.16 -5.56
C HIS A 28 -16.66 23.43 -4.55
N LEU A 29 -16.49 24.00 -3.35
CA LEU A 29 -15.72 23.38 -2.29
C LEU A 29 -16.42 22.09 -1.85
N GLN A 30 -15.70 20.98 -1.95
CA GLN A 30 -16.20 19.66 -1.59
C GLN A 30 -15.09 18.85 -0.92
N ARG A 31 -15.46 18.10 0.12
CA ARG A 31 -14.56 17.11 0.73
C ARG A 31 -14.60 15.84 -0.11
N LEU A 32 -13.43 15.35 -0.50
CA LEU A 32 -13.28 14.07 -1.17
C LEU A 32 -13.17 12.96 -0.12
N THR A 33 -13.68 11.78 -0.43
CA THR A 33 -13.56 10.57 0.41
C THR A 33 -12.20 9.87 0.23
N ALA A 34 -11.18 10.59 -0.22
CA ALA A 34 -9.86 10.07 -0.57
C ALA A 34 -8.79 10.51 0.44
N GLY A 35 -7.90 9.58 0.80
CA GLY A 35 -6.81 9.76 1.76
C GLY A 35 -7.09 9.09 3.10
N ALA A 36 -6.17 8.24 3.57
CA ALA A 36 -6.30 7.55 4.85
C ALA A 36 -5.85 8.43 6.04
N ASN A 37 -4.85 9.29 5.83
CA ASN A 37 -4.18 10.08 6.88
C ASN A 37 -4.41 11.59 6.77
N SER A 38 -5.17 12.05 5.77
CA SER A 38 -5.37 13.47 5.46
C SER A 38 -6.77 13.77 4.98
N GLU A 39 -7.25 14.98 5.23
CA GLU A 39 -8.44 15.50 4.56
C GLU A 39 -8.08 16.04 3.19
N THR A 40 -8.77 15.57 2.16
CA THR A 40 -8.62 16.08 0.79
C THR A 40 -9.87 16.84 0.38
N TRP A 41 -9.68 18.07 -0.11
CA TRP A 41 -10.75 18.95 -0.56
C TRP A 41 -10.49 19.37 -2.01
N SER A 42 -11.53 19.42 -2.83
CA SER A 42 -11.49 19.97 -4.20
C SER A 42 -12.30 21.26 -4.24
N PHE A 43 -11.83 22.24 -5.00
CA PHE A 43 -12.53 23.53 -5.14
C PHE A 43 -12.12 24.27 -6.41
N GLU A 44 -12.88 25.30 -6.76
CA GLU A 44 -12.57 26.26 -7.82
C GLU A 44 -12.16 27.60 -7.21
N ALA A 45 -10.97 28.09 -7.56
CA ALA A 45 -10.49 29.42 -7.22
C ALA A 45 -10.72 30.38 -8.39
N HIS A 46 -11.58 31.36 -8.20
CA HIS A 46 -11.83 32.43 -9.17
C HIS A 46 -10.96 33.63 -8.84
N HIS A 47 -10.11 34.06 -9.77
CA HIS A 47 -9.32 35.27 -9.64
C HIS A 47 -9.29 36.08 -10.95
N GLY A 48 -9.92 37.25 -10.92
CA GLY A 48 -10.21 38.02 -12.13
C GLY A 48 -11.16 37.26 -13.06
N ALA A 49 -10.75 37.02 -14.30
CA ALA A 49 -11.49 36.23 -15.29
C ALA A 49 -11.05 34.75 -15.33
N HIS A 50 -10.04 34.35 -14.54
CA HIS A 50 -9.52 33.01 -14.53
C HIS A 50 -10.21 32.15 -13.46
N VAL A 51 -10.47 30.90 -13.81
CA VAL A 51 -10.98 29.86 -12.89
C VAL A 51 -9.97 28.74 -12.88
N GLN A 52 -9.45 28.42 -11.70
CA GLN A 52 -8.46 27.38 -11.51
C GLN A 52 -9.01 26.32 -10.57
N ARG A 53 -9.00 25.06 -11.00
CA ARG A 53 -9.37 23.92 -10.13
C ARG A 53 -8.16 23.52 -9.29
N MET A 54 -8.37 23.39 -7.99
CA MET A 54 -7.32 23.10 -7.02
C MET A 54 -7.75 22.01 -6.05
N VAL A 55 -6.75 21.35 -5.46
CA VAL A 55 -6.90 20.40 -4.37
C VAL A 55 -6.17 20.93 -3.14
N LEU A 56 -6.82 20.81 -1.99
CA LEU A 56 -6.24 21.09 -0.67
C LEU A 56 -6.13 19.78 0.10
N ARG A 57 -4.92 19.44 0.53
CA ARG A 57 -4.68 18.37 1.51
C ARG A 57 -4.35 18.97 2.86
N ARG A 58 -5.05 18.53 3.92
CA ARG A 58 -4.86 18.98 5.31
C ARG A 58 -4.59 17.81 6.24
N GLN A 59 -3.80 18.05 7.29
CA GLN A 59 -3.54 17.08 8.36
C GLN A 59 -4.04 17.61 9.72
N PRO A 60 -5.35 17.50 10.03
CA PRO A 60 -5.89 17.92 11.31
C PRO A 60 -5.25 17.15 12.49
N GLY A 61 -5.04 17.84 13.61
CA GLY A 61 -4.45 17.23 14.81
C GLY A 61 -2.93 17.40 14.96
N GLY A 62 -2.27 18.05 14.00
CA GLY A 62 -0.85 18.44 14.12
C GLY A 62 0.15 17.28 14.08
N GLY A 63 -0.32 16.07 13.77
CA GLY A 63 0.54 14.97 13.39
C GLY A 63 1.27 15.37 12.11
N HIS A 64 2.57 15.56 12.21
CA HIS A 64 3.38 15.71 11.01
C HIS A 64 3.36 14.33 10.34
N GLY A 65 2.92 14.26 9.08
CA GLY A 65 3.31 13.11 8.25
C GLY A 65 4.83 12.90 8.35
N PRO A 66 5.36 11.70 8.09
CA PRO A 66 6.76 11.35 8.33
C PRO A 66 7.77 12.37 7.74
N MET A 67 7.37 13.11 6.70
CA MET A 67 8.17 14.12 6.02
C MET A 67 7.89 15.59 6.41
N GLY A 68 6.68 15.94 6.85
CA GLY A 68 6.18 17.33 6.87
C GLY A 68 5.84 17.87 5.47
N MET A 69 4.99 18.91 5.40
CA MET A 69 4.50 19.49 4.15
C MET A 69 5.59 20.19 3.34
N THR A 70 6.56 20.84 4.01
CA THR A 70 7.65 21.55 3.31
C THR A 70 8.50 20.60 2.47
N ARG A 71 8.93 19.47 3.05
CA ARG A 71 9.77 18.51 2.33
C ARG A 71 9.04 17.88 1.16
N GLU A 72 7.75 17.59 1.33
CA GLU A 72 6.93 17.05 0.27
C GLU A 72 6.75 18.06 -0.87
N ALA A 73 6.49 19.33 -0.54
CA ALA A 73 6.38 20.39 -1.53
C ALA A 73 7.69 20.62 -2.30
N GLU A 74 8.84 20.59 -1.62
CA GLU A 74 10.17 20.65 -2.27
C GLU A 74 10.39 19.48 -3.24
N ALA A 75 10.04 18.25 -2.83
CA ALA A 75 10.16 17.07 -3.68
C ALA A 75 9.27 17.17 -4.93
N ILE A 76 8.01 17.59 -4.77
CA ILE A 76 7.08 17.79 -5.90
C ILE A 76 7.59 18.88 -6.83
N ALA A 77 8.08 20.00 -6.31
CA ALA A 77 8.64 21.08 -7.12
C ALA A 77 9.87 20.62 -7.92
N ALA A 78 10.80 19.90 -7.29
CA ALA A 78 11.97 19.35 -7.95
C ALA A 78 11.59 18.30 -9.01
N ALA A 79 10.57 17.48 -8.74
CA ALA A 79 10.05 16.52 -9.70
C ALA A 79 9.42 17.20 -10.93
N HIS A 80 8.64 18.26 -10.70
CA HIS A 80 8.11 19.10 -11.77
C HIS A 80 9.23 19.66 -12.65
N ASP A 81 10.29 20.20 -12.05
CA ASP A 81 11.45 20.75 -12.78
C ASP A 81 12.24 19.68 -13.55
N ALA A 82 12.23 18.43 -13.06
CA ALA A 82 12.79 17.26 -13.76
C ALA A 82 11.84 16.70 -14.86
N GLY A 83 10.69 17.33 -15.08
CA GLY A 83 9.71 16.93 -16.10
C GLY A 83 8.89 15.70 -15.72
N VAL A 84 8.79 15.36 -14.44
CA VAL A 84 7.85 14.35 -13.93
C VAL A 84 6.45 14.94 -13.98
N PRO A 85 5.43 14.23 -14.49
CA PRO A 85 4.05 14.70 -14.42
C PRO A 85 3.60 14.69 -12.96
N VAL A 86 3.51 15.88 -12.35
CA VAL A 86 3.07 16.08 -10.97
C VAL A 86 2.16 17.30 -10.88
N PRO A 87 1.25 17.37 -9.89
CA PRO A 87 0.49 18.58 -9.63
C PRO A 87 1.42 19.72 -9.25
N ARG A 88 1.25 20.89 -9.88
CA ARG A 88 2.01 22.07 -9.49
C ARG A 88 1.56 22.54 -8.11
N VAL A 89 2.51 22.68 -7.19
CA VAL A 89 2.26 23.23 -5.84
C VAL A 89 1.97 24.72 -5.96
N VAL A 90 0.86 25.16 -5.38
CA VAL A 90 0.43 26.56 -5.32
C VAL A 90 0.88 27.20 -4.01
N ASP A 91 0.70 26.50 -2.90
CA ASP A 91 0.99 26.98 -1.56
C ASP A 91 1.07 25.81 -0.57
N PHE A 92 1.81 25.97 0.52
CA PHE A 92 1.90 24.97 1.58
C PHE A 92 2.30 25.63 2.90
N ALA A 93 2.03 24.96 4.02
CA ALA A 93 2.59 25.30 5.31
C ALA A 93 2.68 24.07 6.22
N ASP A 94 3.76 24.01 7.01
CA ASP A 94 3.92 23.02 8.09
C ASP A 94 3.13 23.41 9.36
N ASP A 95 2.67 24.65 9.47
CA ASP A 95 1.86 25.12 10.57
C ASP A 95 0.37 25.18 10.22
N GLY A 96 -0.47 25.32 11.24
CA GLY A 96 -1.92 25.48 11.08
C GLY A 96 -2.39 26.93 11.06
N ALA A 97 -1.53 27.94 10.89
CA ALA A 97 -1.91 29.32 11.09
C ALA A 97 -2.98 29.79 10.10
N ALA A 98 -2.81 29.47 8.81
CA ALA A 98 -3.75 29.87 7.76
C ALA A 98 -5.00 28.96 7.75
N LEU A 99 -4.81 27.65 7.63
CA LEU A 99 -5.91 26.70 7.39
C LEU A 99 -6.25 25.81 8.58
N GLY A 100 -5.83 26.17 9.79
CA GLY A 100 -6.14 25.43 11.02
C GLY A 100 -5.40 24.08 11.17
N ALA A 101 -4.58 23.71 10.20
CA ALA A 101 -3.77 22.50 10.15
C ALA A 101 -2.65 22.67 9.11
N PRO A 102 -1.54 21.91 9.22
CA PRO A 102 -0.57 21.79 8.13
C PRO A 102 -1.28 21.41 6.82
N TYR A 103 -0.85 21.99 5.71
CA TYR A 103 -1.53 21.84 4.43
C TYR A 103 -0.62 21.97 3.21
N LEU A 104 -1.13 21.44 2.10
CA LEU A 104 -0.60 21.63 0.75
C LEU A 104 -1.78 21.92 -0.20
N ILE A 105 -1.63 22.97 -1.02
CA ILE A 105 -2.55 23.33 -2.10
C ILE A 105 -1.82 23.10 -3.42
N ALA A 106 -2.43 22.35 -4.33
CA ALA A 106 -1.89 22.10 -5.66
C ALA A 106 -2.98 22.17 -6.74
N ASP A 107 -2.54 22.21 -8.00
CA ASP A 107 -3.42 22.11 -9.15
C ASP A 107 -4.22 20.79 -9.13
N HIS A 108 -5.49 20.87 -9.51
CA HIS A 108 -6.28 19.66 -9.77
C HIS A 108 -5.90 19.08 -11.13
N ILE A 109 -5.52 17.80 -11.16
CA ILE A 109 -5.26 17.07 -12.40
C ILE A 109 -6.43 16.14 -12.69
N ASP A 110 -6.96 16.21 -13.92
CA ASP A 110 -8.04 15.33 -14.37
C ASP A 110 -7.51 13.92 -14.70
N GLY A 111 -8.32 12.91 -14.40
CA GLY A 111 -8.02 11.50 -14.68
C GLY A 111 -8.67 10.57 -13.66
N GLU A 112 -8.30 9.30 -13.69
CA GLU A 112 -8.78 8.26 -12.78
C GLU A 112 -7.66 7.81 -11.85
N THR A 113 -8.02 7.62 -10.58
CA THR A 113 -7.10 7.18 -9.51
C THR A 113 -7.42 5.78 -8.99
N ILE A 114 -8.53 5.17 -9.43
CA ILE A 114 -8.93 3.84 -8.95
C ILE A 114 -8.29 2.76 -9.84
N PRO A 115 -7.30 2.00 -9.34
CA PRO A 115 -6.51 1.07 -10.18
C PRO A 115 -7.37 0.02 -10.87
N ARG A 116 -8.40 -0.50 -10.19
CA ARG A 116 -9.30 -1.50 -10.77
C ARG A 116 -10.06 -0.96 -11.99
N LYS A 117 -10.38 0.33 -12.05
CA LYS A 117 -11.01 0.93 -13.24
C LYS A 117 -9.96 1.15 -14.33
N ILE A 118 -8.80 1.69 -13.98
CA ILE A 118 -7.68 1.91 -14.92
C ILE A 118 -7.30 0.59 -15.61
N LEU A 119 -7.25 -0.52 -14.86
CA LEU A 119 -6.83 -1.83 -15.36
C LEU A 119 -7.90 -2.61 -16.14
N ARG A 120 -9.19 -2.26 -16.03
CA ARG A 120 -10.30 -3.08 -16.58
C ARG A 120 -11.22 -2.34 -17.54
N ASP A 121 -11.29 -1.02 -17.46
CA ASP A 121 -12.15 -0.22 -18.32
C ASP A 121 -11.53 -0.08 -19.72
N ASN A 122 -12.34 -0.20 -20.77
CA ASN A 122 -11.85 -0.23 -22.15
C ASN A 122 -11.31 1.13 -22.60
N ARG A 123 -11.75 2.24 -22.00
CA ARG A 123 -11.25 3.59 -22.36
C ARG A 123 -9.76 3.80 -22.06
N TYR A 124 -9.16 2.97 -21.21
CA TYR A 124 -7.73 3.05 -20.86
C TYR A 124 -6.86 2.01 -21.59
N VAL A 125 -7.38 1.30 -22.61
CA VAL A 125 -6.58 0.31 -23.37
C VAL A 125 -5.29 0.92 -23.91
N ASP A 126 -5.38 2.11 -24.51
CA ASP A 126 -4.24 2.79 -25.12
C ASP A 126 -3.22 3.23 -24.07
N ALA A 127 -3.69 3.87 -22.98
CA ALA A 127 -2.87 4.21 -21.82
C ALA A 127 -2.12 2.97 -21.29
N ARG A 128 -2.81 1.84 -21.05
CA ARG A 128 -2.19 0.62 -20.51
C ARG A 128 -1.08 0.05 -21.40
N THR A 129 -1.23 0.13 -22.72
CA THR A 129 -0.31 -0.51 -23.68
C THR A 129 1.13 0.03 -23.57
N SER A 130 1.31 1.29 -23.19
CA SER A 130 2.64 1.90 -23.07
C SER A 130 3.03 2.29 -21.65
N MET A 131 2.12 2.06 -20.69
CA MET A 131 2.25 2.53 -19.31
C MET A 131 3.50 1.96 -18.62
N ALA A 132 3.85 0.68 -18.80
CA ALA A 132 5.04 0.12 -18.15
C ALA A 132 6.33 0.89 -18.50
N SER A 133 6.56 1.16 -19.79
CA SER A 133 7.70 1.97 -20.22
C SER A 133 7.58 3.44 -19.83
N GLU A 134 6.37 4.00 -19.77
CA GLU A 134 6.14 5.37 -19.30
C GLU A 134 6.49 5.53 -17.82
N LEU A 135 6.11 4.56 -16.99
CA LEU A 135 6.47 4.50 -15.58
C LEU A 135 7.99 4.37 -15.41
N GLY A 136 8.66 3.57 -16.25
CA GLY A 136 10.12 3.45 -16.26
C GLY A 136 10.81 4.78 -16.55
N ARG A 137 10.38 5.50 -17.59
CA ARG A 137 10.89 6.84 -17.92
C ARG A 137 10.63 7.84 -16.78
N THR A 138 9.46 7.75 -16.15
CA THR A 138 9.06 8.63 -15.05
C THR A 138 9.94 8.42 -13.83
N LEU A 139 10.14 7.17 -13.40
CA LEU A 139 11.05 6.84 -12.31
C LEU A 139 12.49 7.28 -12.60
N ALA A 140 12.98 7.10 -13.82
CA ALA A 140 14.30 7.58 -14.20
C ALA A 140 14.42 9.12 -14.10
N ARG A 141 13.36 9.88 -14.40
CA ARG A 141 13.33 11.34 -14.17
C ARG A 141 13.40 11.67 -12.68
N ILE A 142 12.59 11.00 -11.85
CA ILE A 142 12.62 11.18 -10.38
C ILE A 142 14.03 10.90 -9.85
N HIS A 143 14.63 9.78 -10.24
CA HIS A 143 15.96 9.37 -9.75
C HIS A 143 17.11 10.22 -10.32
N SER A 144 16.84 11.07 -11.32
CA SER A 144 17.79 12.03 -11.87
C SER A 144 17.74 13.41 -11.21
N ILE A 145 16.79 13.64 -10.28
CA ILE A 145 16.68 14.89 -9.53
C ILE A 145 17.99 15.13 -8.76
N PRO A 146 18.67 16.28 -8.96
CA PRO A 146 19.89 16.58 -8.21
C PRO A 146 19.60 16.68 -6.71
N LEU A 147 20.33 15.94 -5.87
CA LEU A 147 20.10 15.95 -4.40
C LEU A 147 20.18 17.37 -3.79
N GLY A 148 20.96 18.27 -4.40
CA GLY A 148 21.05 19.67 -3.97
C GLY A 148 19.78 20.51 -4.18
N SER A 149 18.82 20.06 -5.00
CA SER A 149 17.53 20.74 -5.19
C SER A 149 16.48 20.35 -4.15
N VAL A 150 16.78 19.37 -3.30
CA VAL A 150 15.88 18.84 -2.27
C VAL A 150 16.60 18.76 -0.91
N PRO A 151 17.18 19.88 -0.41
CA PRO A 151 18.07 19.88 0.74
C PRO A 151 17.40 19.45 2.05
N ALA A 152 16.06 19.50 2.14
CA ALA A 152 15.32 19.06 3.31
C ALA A 152 15.05 17.56 3.34
N LEU A 153 15.20 16.84 2.21
CA LEU A 153 15.07 15.38 2.19
C LEU A 153 16.21 14.73 2.97
N ARG A 154 15.88 13.60 3.59
CA ARG A 154 16.80 12.84 4.43
C ARG A 154 17.15 11.55 3.72
N SER A 155 18.39 11.09 3.88
CA SER A 155 18.74 9.72 3.54
C SER A 155 17.94 8.77 4.43
N ALA A 156 17.25 7.83 3.79
CA ALA A 156 16.97 6.57 4.44
C ALA A 156 18.26 5.74 4.31
N PRO A 157 18.66 5.00 5.35
CA PRO A 157 19.76 4.06 5.19
C PRO A 157 19.37 3.06 4.09
N THR A 158 20.09 3.11 2.97
CA THR A 158 19.78 2.32 1.77
C THR A 158 20.00 0.85 2.04
N ALA A 159 19.05 0.01 1.64
CA ALA A 159 19.04 -1.43 1.90
C ALA A 159 19.28 -1.77 3.38
N ASP A 160 18.73 -0.98 4.30
CA ASP A 160 18.88 -1.21 5.73
C ASP A 160 18.03 -2.40 6.19
N LEU A 161 18.55 -3.59 5.92
CA LEU A 161 18.01 -4.83 6.46
C LEU A 161 17.98 -4.82 7.99
N ASP A 162 18.84 -4.06 8.65
CA ASP A 162 18.78 -3.92 10.11
C ASP A 162 17.59 -3.07 10.54
N HIS A 163 17.24 -2.02 9.79
CA HIS A 163 16.00 -1.27 10.01
C HIS A 163 14.76 -2.14 9.75
N LEU A 164 14.70 -2.85 8.62
CA LEU A 164 13.59 -3.77 8.34
C LEU A 164 13.46 -4.84 9.44
N ARG A 165 14.59 -5.40 9.87
CA ARG A 165 14.66 -6.36 10.98
C ARG A 165 14.20 -5.72 12.29
N ALA A 166 14.58 -4.49 12.59
CA ALA A 166 14.13 -3.79 13.79
C ALA A 166 12.60 -3.57 13.78
N LEU A 167 12.02 -3.13 12.65
CA LEU A 167 10.57 -2.99 12.50
C LEU A 167 9.84 -4.31 12.72
N TYR A 168 10.39 -5.41 12.22
CA TYR A 168 9.85 -6.75 12.42
C TYR A 168 9.97 -7.22 13.87
N LEU A 169 11.11 -6.99 14.53
CA LEU A 169 11.32 -7.38 15.93
C LEU A 169 10.39 -6.63 16.89
N ASP A 170 10.06 -5.38 16.58
CA ASP A 170 9.13 -4.56 17.38
C ASP A 170 7.68 -5.10 17.39
N LEU A 171 7.31 -5.94 16.43
CA LEU A 171 5.98 -6.59 16.38
C LEU A 171 5.77 -7.64 17.47
N ASP A 172 6.85 -8.18 18.06
CA ASP A 172 6.83 -9.27 19.05
C ASP A 172 5.95 -10.48 18.64
N THR A 173 5.83 -10.71 17.33
CA THR A 173 5.05 -11.80 16.74
C THR A 173 5.90 -12.47 15.67
N PRO A 174 6.75 -13.45 16.03
CA PRO A 174 7.65 -14.07 15.06
C PRO A 174 6.89 -14.80 13.93
N SER A 175 7.35 -14.64 12.69
CA SER A 175 6.82 -15.31 11.50
C SER A 175 7.93 -16.08 10.79
N ALA A 176 7.72 -17.38 10.58
CA ALA A 176 8.69 -18.22 9.87
C ALA A 176 8.96 -17.71 8.44
N VAL A 177 7.92 -17.21 7.75
CA VAL A 177 8.06 -16.67 6.38
C VAL A 177 8.93 -15.42 6.38
N THR A 178 8.70 -14.50 7.32
CA THR A 178 9.50 -13.28 7.42
C THR A 178 10.96 -13.60 7.73
N GLU A 179 11.24 -14.60 8.58
CA GLU A 179 12.62 -15.03 8.85
C GLU A 179 13.28 -15.65 7.62
N ILE A 180 12.56 -16.47 6.85
CA ILE A 180 13.06 -17.03 5.58
C ILE A 180 13.41 -15.90 4.61
N ALA A 181 12.51 -14.92 4.45
CA ALA A 181 12.74 -13.77 3.58
C ALA A 181 13.91 -12.91 4.04
N LEU A 182 14.02 -12.60 5.34
CA LEU A 182 15.14 -11.83 5.88
C LEU A 182 16.48 -12.56 5.75
N ALA A 183 16.50 -13.89 5.92
CA ALA A 183 17.70 -14.70 5.68
C ALA A 183 18.12 -14.66 4.21
N TRP A 184 17.16 -14.81 3.29
CA TRP A 184 17.44 -14.70 1.86
C TRP A 184 17.94 -13.31 1.47
N LEU A 185 17.28 -12.25 1.95
CA LEU A 185 17.65 -10.86 1.67
C LEU A 185 19.08 -10.56 2.12
N ALA A 186 19.46 -11.03 3.31
CA ALA A 186 20.81 -10.87 3.84
C ALA A 186 21.88 -11.60 3.00
N ALA A 187 21.53 -12.76 2.43
CA ALA A 187 22.45 -13.54 1.61
C ALA A 187 22.60 -13.02 0.16
N HIS A 188 21.65 -12.22 -0.34
CA HIS A 188 21.57 -11.79 -1.74
C HIS A 188 21.60 -10.27 -1.92
N GLN A 189 22.09 -9.53 -0.93
CA GLN A 189 22.13 -8.06 -0.98
C GLN A 189 22.91 -7.57 -2.22
N PRO A 190 22.29 -6.74 -3.07
CA PRO A 190 22.95 -6.23 -4.26
C PRO A 190 24.00 -5.17 -3.91
N GLU A 191 25.00 -5.02 -4.79
CA GLU A 191 25.98 -3.94 -4.67
C GLU A 191 25.29 -2.55 -4.74
N PRO A 192 25.68 -1.59 -3.90
CA PRO A 192 25.13 -0.23 -3.93
C PRO A 192 25.41 0.49 -5.26
N VAL A 193 24.42 1.22 -5.80
CA VAL A 193 24.53 1.95 -7.09
C VAL A 193 24.55 3.49 -6.95
N GLY A 194 24.63 3.99 -5.71
CA GLY A 194 24.54 5.42 -5.39
C GLY A 194 23.17 5.82 -4.85
N GLU A 195 23.09 7.03 -4.30
CA GLU A 195 21.86 7.60 -3.75
C GLU A 195 21.14 8.46 -4.78
N ALA A 196 19.81 8.36 -4.81
CA ALA A 196 18.91 9.15 -5.64
C ALA A 196 17.72 9.63 -4.81
N VAL A 197 16.94 10.57 -5.34
CA VAL A 197 15.59 10.82 -4.81
C VAL A 197 14.74 9.60 -5.11
N VAL A 198 14.15 8.99 -4.09
CA VAL A 198 13.26 7.83 -4.17
C VAL A 198 11.88 8.29 -3.72
N HIS A 199 10.85 8.07 -4.53
CA HIS A 199 9.46 8.41 -4.21
C HIS A 199 8.96 7.64 -2.97
N GLY A 200 9.34 6.37 -2.84
CA GLY A 200 9.09 5.54 -1.66
C GLY A 200 7.71 4.92 -1.60
N ASP A 201 6.73 5.48 -2.32
CA ASP A 201 5.41 4.86 -2.58
C ASP A 201 4.98 4.89 -4.05
N PHE A 202 5.90 4.67 -5.00
CA PHE A 202 5.56 4.67 -6.43
C PHE A 202 4.80 3.39 -6.82
N ARG A 203 3.46 3.46 -6.85
CA ARG A 203 2.57 2.33 -7.18
C ARG A 203 1.31 2.80 -7.89
N ASN A 204 0.60 1.89 -8.58
CA ASN A 204 -0.62 2.18 -9.35
C ASN A 204 -1.68 2.97 -8.56
N GLY A 205 -1.83 2.71 -7.26
CA GLY A 205 -2.76 3.45 -6.40
C GLY A 205 -2.42 4.93 -6.15
N ASN A 206 -1.23 5.39 -6.56
CA ASN A 206 -0.74 6.76 -6.40
C ASN A 206 -0.50 7.44 -7.76
N LEU A 207 -1.15 6.94 -8.82
CA LEU A 207 -1.10 7.52 -10.16
C LEU A 207 -2.47 8.11 -10.52
N ILE A 208 -2.45 9.22 -11.25
CA ILE A 208 -3.59 9.67 -12.04
C ILE A 208 -3.35 9.23 -13.48
N VAL A 209 -4.30 8.49 -14.04
CA VAL A 209 -4.24 8.01 -15.43
C VAL A 209 -5.42 8.58 -16.22
N ASP A 210 -5.12 9.16 -17.37
CA ASP A 210 -6.13 9.55 -18.37
C ASP A 210 -6.11 8.57 -19.56
N GLU A 211 -6.91 8.85 -20.59
CA GLU A 211 -6.97 7.96 -21.77
C GLU A 211 -5.66 7.94 -22.58
N GLY A 212 -4.79 8.94 -22.39
CA GLY A 212 -3.50 9.09 -23.07
C GLY A 212 -2.31 8.50 -22.32
N GLY A 213 -2.38 8.30 -21.00
CA GLY A 213 -1.28 7.73 -20.22
C GLY A 213 -1.22 8.26 -18.79
N LEU A 214 0.00 8.37 -18.26
CA LEU A 214 0.25 8.91 -16.93
C LEU A 214 0.02 10.44 -16.90
N ALA A 215 -1.02 10.86 -16.20
CA ALA A 215 -1.36 12.27 -16.04
C ALA A 215 -0.64 12.91 -14.84
N ALA A 216 -0.49 12.19 -13.72
CA ALA A 216 0.28 12.67 -12.57
C ALA A 216 0.73 11.56 -11.60
N VAL A 217 1.86 11.79 -10.93
CA VAL A 217 2.33 11.03 -9.76
C VAL A 217 1.92 11.75 -8.49
N LEU A 218 1.30 11.03 -7.56
CA LEU A 218 0.77 11.52 -6.29
C LEU A 218 1.50 10.93 -5.09
N ASP A 219 1.20 11.47 -3.92
CA ASP A 219 1.54 10.89 -2.61
C ASP A 219 3.05 10.77 -2.36
N TRP A 220 3.68 11.94 -2.30
CA TRP A 220 5.12 12.08 -2.11
C TRP A 220 5.53 11.99 -0.64
N GLU A 221 4.67 11.56 0.29
CA GLU A 221 4.91 11.63 1.74
C GLU A 221 6.00 10.67 2.25
N LEU A 222 6.39 9.67 1.46
CA LEU A 222 7.47 8.72 1.76
C LEU A 222 8.79 8.99 1.00
N THR A 223 8.87 10.11 0.28
CA THR A 223 10.08 10.49 -0.48
C THR A 223 11.29 10.63 0.44
N HIS A 224 12.41 10.04 0.03
CA HIS A 224 13.66 10.07 0.76
C HIS A 224 14.84 9.99 -0.21
N ILE A 225 16.06 10.13 0.31
CA ILE A 225 17.28 9.86 -0.45
C ILE A 225 17.63 8.37 -0.24
N GLY A 226 17.70 7.59 -1.32
CA GLY A 226 17.71 6.14 -1.26
C GLY A 226 18.28 5.45 -2.50
N ASP A 227 18.13 4.13 -2.58
CA ASP A 227 18.52 3.34 -3.76
C ASP A 227 17.39 3.44 -4.80
N PRO A 228 17.65 3.89 -6.03
CA PRO A 228 16.62 4.05 -7.06
C PRO A 228 15.89 2.73 -7.41
N ARG A 229 16.52 1.58 -7.15
CA ARG A 229 15.90 0.27 -7.42
C ARG A 229 14.77 -0.06 -6.44
N GLU A 230 14.65 0.67 -5.33
CA GLU A 230 13.56 0.53 -4.37
C GLU A 230 12.20 0.81 -5.01
N ASP A 231 12.04 1.92 -5.72
CA ASP A 231 10.77 2.27 -6.38
C ASP A 231 10.40 1.28 -7.50
N LEU A 232 11.40 0.81 -8.25
CA LEU A 232 11.21 -0.22 -9.27
C LEU A 232 10.71 -1.53 -8.66
N GLY A 233 11.36 -1.99 -7.58
CA GLY A 233 10.94 -3.17 -6.84
C GLY A 233 9.56 -3.00 -6.20
N TRP A 234 9.27 -1.80 -5.69
CA TRP A 234 7.97 -1.49 -5.08
C TRP A 234 6.83 -1.61 -6.08
N LEU A 235 7.00 -1.05 -7.28
CA LEU A 235 6.01 -1.10 -8.35
C LEU A 235 5.68 -2.54 -8.81
N LEU A 236 6.62 -3.48 -8.61
CA LEU A 236 6.46 -4.90 -8.96
C LEU A 236 5.79 -5.75 -7.88
N VAL A 237 5.57 -5.21 -6.67
CA VAL A 237 4.89 -5.94 -5.59
C VAL A 237 3.48 -6.33 -6.03
N LYS A 238 3.15 -7.61 -5.87
CA LYS A 238 1.96 -8.25 -6.50
C LYS A 238 0.65 -7.58 -6.09
N CYS A 239 0.53 -7.10 -4.86
CA CYS A 239 -0.69 -6.45 -4.39
C CYS A 239 -1.06 -5.16 -5.17
N TRP A 240 -0.10 -4.56 -5.89
CA TRP A 240 -0.33 -3.40 -6.76
C TRP A 240 -0.79 -3.74 -8.17
N ARG A 241 -0.91 -5.03 -8.51
CA ARG A 241 -1.46 -5.51 -9.78
C ARG A 241 -2.99 -5.62 -9.77
N PHE A 242 -3.63 -5.52 -8.60
CA PHE A 242 -5.08 -5.59 -8.41
C PHE A 242 -5.76 -6.80 -9.09
N GLY A 243 -5.06 -7.95 -9.08
CA GLY A 243 -5.52 -9.22 -9.66
C GLY A 243 -5.41 -9.30 -11.17
N THR A 244 -4.41 -8.65 -11.74
CA THR A 244 -4.05 -8.78 -13.15
C THR A 244 -2.67 -9.44 -13.26
N GLU A 245 -2.43 -10.14 -14.36
CA GLU A 245 -1.17 -10.85 -14.63
C GLU A 245 0.06 -9.94 -14.80
N PRO A 246 0.01 -8.80 -15.53
CA PRO A 246 1.20 -8.02 -15.83
C PRO A 246 1.90 -7.49 -14.58
N GLU A 247 3.23 -7.52 -14.57
CA GLU A 247 4.02 -7.38 -13.37
C GLU A 247 4.09 -5.96 -12.83
N VAL A 248 4.12 -4.98 -13.74
CA VAL A 248 4.35 -3.56 -13.44
C VAL A 248 3.04 -2.90 -13.07
N GLY A 249 2.63 -3.00 -11.80
CA GLY A 249 1.36 -2.45 -11.33
C GLY A 249 0.11 -2.93 -12.09
N GLY A 250 0.21 -4.03 -12.85
CA GLY A 250 -0.84 -4.54 -13.74
C GLY A 250 -0.82 -4.05 -15.20
N PHE A 251 0.20 -3.28 -15.61
CA PHE A 251 0.24 -2.64 -16.93
C PHE A 251 1.05 -3.37 -18.01
N GLY A 252 2.20 -3.95 -17.64
CA GLY A 252 3.12 -4.59 -18.60
C GLY A 252 4.20 -5.41 -17.91
N SER A 253 5.22 -5.77 -18.67
CA SER A 253 6.36 -6.60 -18.24
C SER A 253 7.45 -5.78 -17.56
N ILE A 254 8.28 -6.46 -16.75
CA ILE A 254 9.48 -5.85 -16.16
C ILE A 254 10.45 -5.34 -17.23
N ASP A 255 10.58 -6.03 -18.37
CA ASP A 255 11.43 -5.59 -19.48
C ASP A 255 11.02 -4.22 -20.02
N GLU A 256 9.72 -4.00 -20.24
CA GLU A 256 9.21 -2.72 -20.71
C GLU A 256 9.48 -1.58 -19.72
N LEU A 257 9.40 -1.86 -18.41
CA LEU A 257 9.74 -0.92 -17.34
C LEU A 257 11.23 -0.56 -17.35
N LEU A 258 12.10 -1.56 -17.36
CA LEU A 258 13.55 -1.37 -17.29
C LEU A 258 14.10 -0.72 -18.58
N ASP A 259 13.53 -1.05 -19.74
CA ASP A 259 13.88 -0.42 -21.02
C ASP A 259 13.41 1.04 -21.06
N GLY A 260 12.20 1.32 -20.54
CA GLY A 260 11.71 2.69 -20.36
C GLY A 260 12.62 3.50 -19.42
N TYR A 261 13.08 2.90 -18.35
CA TYR A 261 14.04 3.52 -17.43
C TYR A 261 15.39 3.83 -18.10
N ALA A 262 15.91 2.89 -18.88
CA ALA A 262 17.18 3.02 -19.60
C ALA A 262 17.16 4.16 -20.64
N GLN A 263 16.00 4.43 -21.26
CA GLN A 263 15.84 5.50 -22.24
C GLN A 263 16.16 6.90 -21.68
N VAL A 264 15.96 7.11 -20.38
CA VAL A 264 16.19 8.40 -19.72
C VAL A 264 17.50 8.40 -18.93
N SER A 265 17.76 7.34 -18.17
CA SER A 265 18.95 7.23 -17.31
C SER A 265 20.24 6.89 -18.08
N GLY A 266 20.14 6.33 -19.29
CA GLY A 266 21.26 5.84 -20.08
C GLY A 266 21.79 4.47 -19.65
N SER A 267 21.25 3.87 -18.59
CA SER A 267 21.64 2.54 -18.10
C SER A 267 20.42 1.72 -17.69
N ARG A 268 20.33 0.49 -18.19
CA ARG A 268 19.28 -0.45 -17.75
C ARG A 268 19.59 -0.93 -16.33
N PRO A 269 18.66 -0.83 -15.36
CA PRO A 269 18.87 -1.35 -14.02
C PRO A 269 19.09 -2.87 -14.04
N ASP A 270 19.88 -3.35 -13.09
CA ASP A 270 20.07 -4.79 -12.86
C ASP A 270 18.76 -5.41 -12.34
N GLU A 271 18.25 -6.39 -13.07
CA GLU A 271 16.97 -7.03 -12.81
C GLU A 271 16.98 -7.84 -11.52
N ASP A 272 18.09 -8.52 -11.20
CA ASP A 272 18.20 -9.31 -9.97
C ASP A 272 18.21 -8.40 -8.73
N ALA A 273 18.88 -7.24 -8.83
CA ALA A 273 18.82 -6.22 -7.78
C ALA A 273 17.40 -5.63 -7.63
N VAL A 274 16.66 -5.42 -8.73
CA VAL A 274 15.26 -4.97 -8.67
C VAL A 274 14.36 -6.03 -8.03
N ARG A 275 14.58 -7.31 -8.32
CA ARG A 275 13.87 -8.43 -7.65
C ARG A 275 14.20 -8.51 -6.17
N TRP A 276 15.45 -8.27 -5.78
CA TRP A 276 15.82 -8.16 -4.36
C TRP A 276 15.00 -7.06 -3.66
N TRP A 277 14.88 -5.88 -4.29
CA TRP A 277 14.06 -4.78 -3.77
C TRP A 277 12.56 -5.09 -3.75
N GLN A 278 12.04 -5.85 -4.72
CA GLN A 278 10.66 -6.35 -4.70
C GLN A 278 10.41 -7.26 -3.49
N ILE A 279 11.34 -8.16 -3.17
CA ILE A 279 11.23 -9.04 -1.99
C ILE A 279 11.32 -8.21 -0.72
N TYR A 280 12.28 -7.28 -0.63
CA TYR A 280 12.43 -6.36 0.50
C TYR A 280 11.13 -5.60 0.76
N ARG A 281 10.55 -5.01 -0.30
CA ARG A 281 9.33 -4.20 -0.18
C ARG A 281 8.08 -5.03 0.06
N THR A 282 8.02 -6.28 -0.41
CA THR A 282 6.96 -7.23 -0.02
C THR A 282 7.03 -7.54 1.49
N ALA A 283 8.24 -7.78 2.02
CA ALA A 283 8.44 -8.01 3.46
C ALA A 283 8.09 -6.76 4.29
N TRP A 284 8.58 -5.59 3.86
CA TRP A 284 8.27 -4.30 4.48
C TRP A 284 6.76 -4.04 4.55
N TRP A 285 6.03 -4.32 3.47
CA TRP A 285 4.58 -4.16 3.46
C TRP A 285 3.85 -5.17 4.35
N GLY A 286 4.32 -6.42 4.40
CA GLY A 286 3.82 -7.43 5.33
C GLY A 286 3.98 -7.01 6.80
N ILE A 287 5.16 -6.49 7.16
CA ILE A 287 5.45 -5.92 8.48
C ILE A 287 4.55 -4.71 8.75
N GLY A 288 4.40 -3.81 7.77
CA GLY A 288 3.52 -2.64 7.86
C GLY A 288 2.05 -3.01 8.09
N CYS A 289 1.55 -4.06 7.43
CA CYS A 289 0.20 -4.59 7.68
C CYS A 289 0.01 -5.07 9.13
N ALA A 290 1.01 -5.76 9.69
CA ALA A 290 0.99 -6.17 11.09
C ALA A 290 1.06 -4.97 12.05
N GLN A 291 1.90 -3.97 11.77
CA GLN A 291 2.00 -2.75 12.57
C GLN A 291 0.70 -1.97 12.57
N MET A 292 0.06 -1.78 11.41
CA MET A 292 -1.24 -1.13 11.30
C MET A 292 -2.32 -1.84 12.12
N ALA A 293 -2.33 -3.19 12.10
CA ALA A 293 -3.22 -3.96 12.96
C ALA A 293 -2.91 -3.76 14.44
N GLN A 294 -1.64 -3.71 14.84
CA GLN A 294 -1.25 -3.45 16.22
C GLN A 294 -1.71 -2.07 16.73
N ARG A 295 -1.66 -1.03 15.90
CA ARG A 295 -2.22 0.31 16.26
C ARG A 295 -3.72 0.23 16.57
N HIS A 296 -4.44 -0.67 15.91
CA HIS A 296 -5.83 -0.95 16.25
C HIS A 296 -5.97 -1.73 17.56
N LEU A 297 -5.26 -2.85 17.67
CA LEU A 297 -5.37 -3.78 18.80
C LEU A 297 -4.90 -3.17 20.12
N SER A 298 -3.91 -2.28 20.10
CA SER A 298 -3.44 -1.52 21.26
C SER A 298 -4.41 -0.43 21.71
N GLY A 299 -5.39 -0.08 20.87
CA GLY A 299 -6.32 1.01 21.11
C GLY A 299 -5.79 2.40 20.75
N GLU A 300 -4.60 2.51 20.16
CA GLU A 300 -4.05 3.78 19.64
C GLU A 300 -4.99 4.39 18.59
N VAL A 301 -5.50 3.57 17.66
CA VAL A 301 -6.45 3.98 16.63
C VAL A 301 -7.60 2.99 16.50
N ARG A 302 -8.84 3.42 16.75
CA ARG A 302 -10.01 2.56 16.55
C ARG A 302 -10.49 2.59 15.10
N SER A 303 -10.02 1.66 14.27
CA SER A 303 -10.41 1.50 12.86
C SER A 303 -10.60 0.02 12.48
N VAL A 304 -11.75 -0.28 11.86
CA VAL A 304 -12.04 -1.62 11.33
C VAL A 304 -11.15 -1.94 10.13
N GLU A 305 -10.78 -0.93 9.34
CA GLU A 305 -9.86 -1.05 8.21
C GLU A 305 -8.46 -1.47 8.68
N LEU A 306 -7.95 -0.83 9.74
CA LEU A 306 -6.67 -1.22 10.37
C LEU A 306 -6.75 -2.59 11.05
N ALA A 307 -7.90 -2.99 11.59
CA ALA A 307 -8.08 -4.37 12.07
C ALA A 307 -8.01 -5.37 10.91
N ALA A 308 -8.71 -5.08 9.81
CA ALA A 308 -8.83 -5.94 8.65
C ALA A 308 -7.51 -6.09 7.89
N ILE A 309 -6.69 -5.03 7.82
CA ILE A 309 -5.41 -5.07 7.10
C ILE A 309 -4.42 -6.08 7.71
N GLY A 310 -4.52 -6.38 9.01
CA GLY A 310 -3.73 -7.44 9.64
C GLY A 310 -3.97 -8.83 9.04
N ARG A 311 -5.15 -9.09 8.46
CA ARG A 311 -5.42 -10.35 7.76
C ARG A 311 -4.77 -10.40 6.37
N ARG A 312 -4.23 -9.29 5.85
CA ARG A 312 -3.46 -9.24 4.60
C ARG A 312 -1.99 -9.60 4.76
N VAL A 313 -1.50 -9.79 5.98
CA VAL A 313 -0.13 -10.29 6.23
C VAL A 313 0.12 -11.60 5.47
N CYS A 314 -0.86 -12.51 5.44
CA CYS A 314 -0.73 -13.77 4.72
C CYS A 314 -0.71 -13.65 3.19
N GLU A 315 -1.24 -12.56 2.62
CA GLU A 315 -1.06 -12.25 1.20
C GLU A 315 0.42 -11.94 0.93
N GLN A 316 1.07 -11.17 1.81
CA GLN A 316 2.48 -10.81 1.65
C GLN A 316 3.41 -11.98 1.93
N GLU A 317 3.09 -12.83 2.90
CA GLU A 317 3.81 -14.08 3.13
C GLU A 317 3.71 -15.03 1.93
N HIS A 318 2.55 -15.08 1.29
CA HIS A 318 2.37 -15.86 0.07
C HIS A 318 3.25 -15.33 -1.06
N ASP A 319 3.21 -14.02 -1.28
CA ASP A 319 3.99 -13.32 -2.31
C ASP A 319 5.50 -13.44 -2.08
N LEU A 320 5.95 -13.35 -0.82
CA LEU A 320 7.36 -13.56 -0.46
C LEU A 320 7.83 -14.95 -0.89
N LEU A 321 7.11 -15.98 -0.47
CA LEU A 321 7.50 -17.35 -0.80
C LEU A 321 7.42 -17.60 -2.32
N LEU A 322 6.49 -16.95 -3.05
CA LEU A 322 6.45 -17.02 -4.53
C LEU A 322 7.69 -16.37 -5.15
N ALA A 323 8.04 -15.17 -4.70
CA ALA A 323 9.22 -14.43 -5.17
C ALA A 323 10.53 -15.16 -4.85
N LEU A 324 10.57 -15.95 -3.77
CA LEU A 324 11.67 -16.83 -3.40
C LEU A 324 11.71 -18.15 -4.19
N GLY A 325 10.79 -18.36 -5.16
CA GLY A 325 10.78 -19.53 -6.03
C GLY A 325 10.06 -20.74 -5.44
N HIS A 326 9.28 -20.58 -4.37
CA HIS A 326 8.44 -21.65 -3.85
C HIS A 326 7.04 -21.51 -4.46
N PRO A 327 6.52 -22.44 -5.27
CA PRO A 327 5.20 -22.30 -5.88
C PRO A 327 4.07 -22.34 -4.84
N ALA A 328 2.87 -21.89 -5.24
CA ALA A 328 1.67 -21.99 -4.43
C ALA A 328 1.17 -23.44 -4.36
N ASP A 329 0.66 -23.85 -3.21
CA ASP A 329 -0.06 -25.12 -3.09
C ASP A 329 -1.43 -25.01 -3.76
N PRO A 330 -1.97 -26.11 -4.33
CA PRO A 330 -3.36 -26.12 -4.74
C PRO A 330 -4.27 -25.89 -3.53
N ALA A 331 -5.38 -25.18 -3.75
CA ALA A 331 -6.41 -25.06 -2.72
C ALA A 331 -6.86 -26.47 -2.29
N PRO A 332 -6.98 -26.74 -0.97
CA PRO A 332 -7.43 -28.03 -0.49
C PRO A 332 -8.79 -28.40 -1.10
N THR A 333 -8.90 -29.58 -1.71
CA THR A 333 -10.11 -30.03 -2.41
C THR A 333 -11.27 -30.33 -1.45
N GLU A 334 -10.95 -30.70 -0.21
CA GLU A 334 -11.92 -30.88 0.87
C GLU A 334 -11.50 -30.04 2.07
N LEU A 335 -12.33 -29.06 2.41
CA LEU A 335 -12.29 -28.41 3.71
C LEU A 335 -13.27 -29.18 4.61
N THR A 336 -12.75 -30.09 5.44
CA THR A 336 -13.58 -30.82 6.38
C THR A 336 -14.12 -29.85 7.42
N GLU A 337 -15.43 -29.63 7.44
CA GLU A 337 -16.09 -28.86 8.50
C GLU A 337 -16.01 -29.63 9.82
N LEU A 338 -15.86 -28.91 10.93
CA LEU A 338 -16.06 -29.53 12.23
C LEU A 338 -17.53 -29.94 12.40
N PRO A 339 -17.83 -31.11 12.99
CA PRO A 339 -19.20 -31.51 13.28
C PRO A 339 -19.89 -30.44 14.13
N TRP A 340 -21.10 -30.02 13.71
CA TRP A 340 -21.89 -29.09 14.51
C TRP A 340 -22.17 -29.67 15.91
N THR A 341 -22.15 -28.80 16.92
CA THR A 341 -22.38 -29.18 18.32
C THR A 341 -23.83 -28.92 18.71
N GLU A 342 -24.52 -29.92 19.28
CA GLU A 342 -25.91 -29.78 19.74
C GLU A 342 -26.09 -28.77 20.88
N LEU A 343 -25.00 -28.44 21.59
CA LEU A 343 -25.03 -27.67 22.83
C LEU A 343 -25.75 -26.33 22.71
N HIS A 344 -25.63 -25.65 21.56
CA HIS A 344 -26.20 -24.33 21.34
C HIS A 344 -27.33 -24.28 20.31
N GLY A 345 -27.73 -25.42 19.73
CA GLY A 345 -28.81 -25.44 18.75
C GLY A 345 -28.43 -24.81 17.40
N ARG A 346 -29.46 -24.53 16.59
CA ARG A 346 -29.36 -23.72 15.36
C ARG A 346 -30.08 -22.38 15.55
N PRO A 347 -29.67 -21.33 14.82
CA PRO A 347 -28.55 -21.28 13.87
C PRO A 347 -27.17 -21.39 14.53
N THR A 348 -26.19 -21.92 13.81
CA THR A 348 -24.79 -22.01 14.27
C THR A 348 -24.13 -20.62 14.29
N THR A 349 -22.97 -20.47 14.95
CA THR A 349 -22.23 -19.19 14.95
C THR A 349 -21.84 -18.74 13.53
N PRO A 350 -21.27 -19.60 12.65
CA PRO A 350 -21.09 -19.25 11.24
C PRO A 350 -22.38 -18.81 10.54
N GLU A 351 -23.51 -19.50 10.77
CA GLU A 351 -24.80 -19.15 10.16
C GLU A 351 -25.32 -17.77 10.59
N LEU A 352 -25.13 -17.41 11.87
CA LEU A 352 -25.46 -16.07 12.37
C LEU A 352 -24.58 -14.99 11.73
N VAL A 353 -23.28 -15.24 11.58
CA VAL A 353 -22.33 -14.34 10.92
C VAL A 353 -22.71 -14.16 9.44
N GLY A 354 -23.03 -15.25 8.74
CA GLY A 354 -23.50 -15.23 7.36
C GLY A 354 -24.77 -14.41 7.19
N ALA A 355 -25.75 -14.55 8.08
CA ALA A 355 -26.99 -13.77 8.06
C ALA A 355 -26.75 -12.25 8.23
N VAL A 356 -25.84 -11.84 9.13
CA VAL A 356 -25.46 -10.42 9.29
C VAL A 356 -24.75 -9.91 8.03
N THR A 357 -23.88 -10.73 7.44
CA THR A 357 -23.18 -10.40 6.21
C THR A 357 -24.15 -10.17 5.05
N GLU A 358 -25.15 -11.03 4.90
CA GLU A 358 -26.22 -10.88 3.90
C GLU A 358 -26.98 -9.57 4.10
N PHE A 359 -27.38 -9.24 5.33
CA PHE A 359 -28.05 -7.98 5.65
C PHE A 359 -27.20 -6.75 5.28
N LEU A 360 -25.92 -6.75 5.64
CA LEU A 360 -25.00 -5.64 5.29
C LEU A 360 -24.94 -5.45 3.77
N ARG A 361 -24.83 -6.54 3.00
CA ARG A 361 -24.73 -6.49 1.54
C ARG A 361 -26.05 -6.11 0.85
N ALA A 362 -27.17 -6.65 1.31
CA ALA A 362 -28.46 -6.48 0.67
C ALA A 362 -29.15 -5.17 1.06
N SER A 363 -28.96 -4.70 2.30
CA SER A 363 -29.73 -3.58 2.86
C SER A 363 -28.89 -2.34 3.17
N VAL A 364 -27.65 -2.50 3.65
CA VAL A 364 -26.83 -1.34 4.07
C VAL A 364 -26.00 -0.81 2.89
N MET A 365 -25.39 -1.70 2.11
CA MET A 365 -24.59 -1.30 0.95
C MET A 365 -25.42 -0.71 -0.21
N THR A 366 -26.72 -1.00 -0.26
CA THR A 366 -27.66 -0.49 -1.27
C THR A 366 -28.33 0.82 -0.85
N ALA A 367 -28.07 1.29 0.37
CA ALA A 367 -28.53 2.59 0.86
C ALA A 367 -27.81 3.76 0.15
N SER A 368 -28.41 4.94 0.18
CA SER A 368 -28.01 6.09 -0.63
C SER A 368 -26.67 6.74 -0.24
N ASP A 369 -26.01 6.30 0.83
CA ASP A 369 -24.77 6.89 1.35
C ASP A 369 -23.54 6.07 0.88
N PRO A 370 -22.69 6.63 -0.01
CA PRO A 370 -21.50 5.93 -0.51
C PRO A 370 -20.45 5.62 0.55
N ALA A 371 -20.30 6.47 1.57
CA ALA A 371 -19.32 6.25 2.64
C ALA A 371 -19.78 5.10 3.55
N LEU A 372 -21.07 5.09 3.90
CA LEU A 372 -21.68 3.98 4.64
C LEU A 372 -21.62 2.68 3.84
N ALA A 373 -21.87 2.74 2.53
CA ALA A 373 -21.79 1.57 1.66
C ALA A 373 -20.37 0.99 1.59
N PHE A 374 -19.34 1.84 1.61
CA PHE A 374 -17.94 1.40 1.69
C PHE A 374 -17.64 0.72 3.04
N GLN A 375 -18.00 1.35 4.17
CA GLN A 375 -17.80 0.78 5.50
C GLN A 375 -18.54 -0.55 5.69
N ALA A 376 -19.78 -0.64 5.20
CA ALA A 376 -20.55 -1.88 5.21
C ALA A 376 -19.90 -2.99 4.39
N ARG A 377 -19.25 -2.65 3.26
CA ARG A 377 -18.46 -3.61 2.47
C ARG A 377 -17.24 -4.11 3.23
N VAL A 378 -16.52 -3.23 3.92
CA VAL A 378 -15.38 -3.62 4.77
C VAL A 378 -15.86 -4.56 5.88
N ALA A 379 -16.92 -4.19 6.60
CA ALA A 379 -17.49 -5.02 7.65
C ALA A 379 -17.95 -6.40 7.15
N ALA A 380 -18.66 -6.45 6.01
CA ALA A 380 -19.09 -7.70 5.40
C ALA A 380 -17.90 -8.61 5.02
N ASN A 381 -16.82 -8.04 4.48
CA ASN A 381 -15.62 -8.80 4.16
C ASN A 381 -14.92 -9.34 5.42
N VAL A 382 -14.91 -8.60 6.53
CA VAL A 382 -14.38 -9.08 7.82
C VAL A 382 -15.23 -10.23 8.36
N LEU A 383 -16.57 -10.13 8.26
CA LEU A 383 -17.46 -11.21 8.68
C LEU A 383 -17.28 -12.47 7.83
N ASP A 384 -17.08 -12.35 6.53
CA ASP A 384 -16.74 -13.48 5.66
C ASP A 384 -15.45 -14.20 6.13
N ILE A 385 -14.45 -13.45 6.62
CA ILE A 385 -13.22 -14.02 7.18
C ILE A 385 -13.53 -14.78 8.48
N VAL A 386 -14.31 -14.16 9.37
CA VAL A 386 -14.71 -14.77 10.65
C VAL A 386 -15.51 -16.06 10.42
N GLU A 387 -16.45 -16.05 9.48
CA GLU A 387 -17.24 -17.23 9.11
C GLU A 387 -16.32 -18.37 8.68
N ARG A 388 -15.38 -18.12 7.75
CA ARG A 388 -14.42 -19.14 7.30
C ARG A 388 -13.51 -19.63 8.43
N GLU A 389 -13.05 -18.75 9.31
CA GLU A 389 -12.22 -19.13 10.46
C GLU A 389 -12.97 -20.03 11.44
N LEU A 390 -14.25 -19.72 11.72
CA LEU A 390 -15.11 -20.56 12.56
C LEU A 390 -15.37 -21.93 11.93
N THR A 391 -15.48 -21.99 10.59
CA THR A 391 -15.74 -23.24 9.87
C THR A 391 -14.50 -24.13 9.76
N TYR A 392 -13.33 -23.55 9.44
CA TYR A 392 -12.13 -24.33 9.09
C TYR A 392 -11.02 -24.31 10.15
N GLY A 393 -11.04 -23.34 11.07
CA GLY A 393 -9.91 -23.02 11.93
C GLY A 393 -9.42 -24.16 12.81
N GLY A 394 -10.33 -24.98 13.36
CA GLY A 394 -9.95 -26.12 14.20
C GLY A 394 -9.20 -27.22 13.45
N VAL A 395 -9.65 -27.56 12.22
CA VAL A 395 -8.95 -28.54 11.37
C VAL A 395 -7.60 -27.99 10.92
N GLN A 396 -7.53 -26.72 10.52
CA GLN A 396 -6.28 -26.06 10.15
C GLN A 396 -5.29 -26.02 11.32
N GLN A 397 -5.76 -25.74 12.54
CA GLN A 397 -4.92 -25.75 13.75
C GLN A 397 -4.34 -27.14 14.02
N GLN A 398 -5.12 -28.21 13.83
CA GLN A 398 -4.64 -29.58 13.97
C GLN A 398 -3.56 -29.91 12.93
N ARG A 399 -3.79 -29.57 11.64
CA ARG A 399 -2.78 -29.76 10.57
C ARG A 399 -1.50 -28.98 10.85
N ARG A 400 -1.61 -27.72 11.29
CA ARG A 400 -0.46 -26.89 11.68
C ARG A 400 0.33 -27.52 12.82
N ARG A 401 -0.34 -28.02 13.87
CA ARG A 401 0.33 -28.69 15.00
C ARG A 401 1.10 -29.93 14.54
N THR A 402 0.51 -30.76 13.67
CA THR A 402 1.22 -31.92 13.10
C THR A 402 2.46 -31.50 12.33
N ARG A 403 2.35 -30.53 11.39
CA ARG A 403 3.50 -30.04 10.60
C ARG A 403 4.62 -29.48 11.47
N LEU A 404 4.29 -28.73 12.53
CA LEU A 404 5.29 -28.20 13.47
C LEU A 404 5.95 -29.31 14.28
N SER A 405 5.16 -30.27 14.78
CA SER A 405 5.67 -31.42 15.52
C SER A 405 6.62 -32.29 14.67
N ASP A 406 6.34 -32.45 13.38
CA ASP A 406 7.20 -33.18 12.44
C ASP A 406 8.56 -32.49 12.25
N LEU A 407 8.62 -31.17 12.45
CA LEU A 407 9.85 -30.36 12.44
C LEU A 407 10.50 -30.26 13.84
N GLY A 408 9.88 -30.81 14.88
CA GLY A 408 10.38 -30.74 16.26
C GLY A 408 10.06 -29.44 17.00
N PHE A 409 9.02 -28.72 16.60
CA PHE A 409 8.57 -27.48 17.24
C PHE A 409 7.11 -27.58 17.72
N ASP A 410 6.79 -26.92 18.83
CA ASP A 410 5.40 -26.84 19.34
C ASP A 410 4.66 -25.63 18.77
N THR A 411 5.40 -24.56 18.43
CA THR A 411 4.83 -23.31 17.92
C THR A 411 5.59 -22.77 16.70
N GLU A 412 4.90 -21.95 15.90
CA GLU A 412 5.55 -21.23 14.78
C GLU A 412 6.56 -20.20 15.27
N ALA A 413 6.36 -19.65 16.48
CA ALA A 413 7.33 -18.73 17.07
C ALA A 413 8.67 -19.43 17.35
N GLU A 414 8.65 -20.67 17.86
CA GLU A 414 9.86 -21.48 18.04
C GLU A 414 10.54 -21.79 16.70
N LEU A 415 9.77 -22.18 15.68
CA LEU A 415 10.30 -22.40 14.33
C LEU A 415 10.96 -21.12 13.77
N ALA A 416 10.30 -19.97 13.88
CA ALA A 416 10.83 -18.68 13.43
C ALA A 416 12.14 -18.33 14.15
N LEU A 417 12.21 -18.51 15.47
CA LEU A 417 13.43 -18.28 16.26
C LEU A 417 14.54 -19.28 15.90
N ALA A 418 14.20 -20.53 15.57
CA ALA A 418 15.16 -21.52 15.11
C ALA A 418 15.76 -21.14 13.74
N ILE A 419 14.93 -20.65 12.81
CA ILE A 419 15.39 -20.12 11.50
C ILE A 419 16.32 -18.92 11.74
N ARG A 420 15.89 -17.96 12.56
CA ARG A 420 16.67 -16.75 12.88
C ARG A 420 18.05 -17.06 13.46
N SER A 421 18.11 -18.03 14.37
CA SER A 421 19.36 -18.44 15.03
C SER A 421 20.25 -19.32 14.14
N GLY A 422 19.75 -19.77 12.98
CA GLY A 422 20.43 -20.73 12.12
C GLY A 422 20.44 -22.17 12.69
N SER A 423 19.61 -22.45 13.70
CA SER A 423 19.47 -23.80 14.26
C SER A 423 18.75 -24.76 13.29
N ILE A 424 17.96 -24.21 12.37
CA ILE A 424 17.38 -24.91 11.22
C ILE A 424 17.54 -24.01 9.98
N GLY A 425 17.81 -24.60 8.81
CA GLY A 425 18.02 -23.85 7.57
C GLY A 425 16.74 -23.15 7.11
N ALA A 426 16.85 -21.88 6.71
CA ALA A 426 15.74 -21.13 6.09
C ALA A 426 15.30 -21.75 4.75
N ASP A 427 16.22 -22.43 4.07
CA ASP A 427 16.04 -23.12 2.79
C ASP A 427 15.74 -24.63 2.96
N ASP A 428 15.58 -25.12 4.20
CA ASP A 428 15.23 -26.52 4.46
C ASP A 428 13.87 -26.84 3.78
N PRO A 429 13.81 -27.82 2.86
CA PRO A 429 12.59 -28.14 2.14
C PRO A 429 11.39 -28.49 3.03
N ALA A 430 11.63 -29.09 4.21
CA ALA A 430 10.59 -29.43 5.16
C ALA A 430 10.03 -28.17 5.85
N VAL A 431 10.92 -27.23 6.21
CA VAL A 431 10.52 -25.91 6.75
C VAL A 431 9.70 -25.14 5.73
N VAL A 432 10.19 -25.02 4.50
CA VAL A 432 9.52 -24.32 3.41
C VAL A 432 8.14 -24.93 3.15
N THR A 433 8.05 -26.26 3.08
CA THR A 433 6.79 -26.98 2.83
C THR A 433 5.78 -26.75 3.95
N ALA A 434 6.20 -26.88 5.22
CA ALA A 434 5.33 -26.65 6.37
C ALA A 434 4.82 -25.20 6.42
N THR A 435 5.71 -24.25 6.15
CA THR A 435 5.44 -22.81 6.15
C THR A 435 4.50 -22.43 5.01
N ARG A 436 4.77 -22.91 3.80
CA ARG A 436 3.92 -22.73 2.61
C ARG A 436 2.49 -23.23 2.88
N ALA A 437 2.35 -24.43 3.42
CA ALA A 437 1.04 -24.99 3.71
C ALA A 437 0.29 -24.23 4.82
N ALA A 438 1.00 -23.64 5.79
CA ALA A 438 0.40 -22.76 6.80
C ALA A 438 -0.07 -21.42 6.21
N VAL A 439 0.67 -20.85 5.26
CA VAL A 439 0.24 -19.65 4.50
C VAL A 439 -1.00 -19.97 3.66
N THR A 440 -1.04 -21.12 2.98
CA THR A 440 -2.22 -21.58 2.22
C THR A 440 -3.45 -21.70 3.11
N ASP A 441 -3.32 -22.30 4.30
CA ASP A 441 -4.42 -22.39 5.28
C ASP A 441 -4.93 -20.98 5.70
N ARG A 442 -4.01 -20.04 5.98
CA ARG A 442 -4.36 -18.65 6.32
C ARG A 442 -5.07 -17.94 5.17
N LEU A 443 -4.61 -18.11 3.93
CA LEU A 443 -5.24 -17.50 2.75
C LEU A 443 -6.64 -18.06 2.48
N MET A 444 -6.87 -19.35 2.71
CA MET A 444 -8.21 -19.94 2.60
C MET A 444 -9.22 -19.34 3.60
N VAL A 445 -8.74 -18.69 4.65
CA VAL A 445 -9.59 -17.93 5.60
C VAL A 445 -9.64 -16.45 5.21
N ALA A 446 -8.48 -15.81 5.00
CA ALA A 446 -8.40 -14.38 4.75
C ALA A 446 -8.92 -13.97 3.36
N ASN A 447 -8.42 -14.61 2.30
CA ASN A 447 -8.73 -14.28 0.91
C ASN A 447 -8.45 -15.46 -0.04
N PRO A 448 -9.38 -16.43 -0.17
CA PRO A 448 -9.17 -17.65 -0.96
C PRO A 448 -8.87 -17.39 -2.44
N ARG A 449 -9.38 -16.26 -2.97
CA ARG A 449 -9.18 -15.88 -4.37
C ARG A 449 -7.72 -15.53 -4.66
N TYR A 450 -6.97 -15.09 -3.66
CA TYR A 450 -5.57 -14.68 -3.81
C TYR A 450 -4.63 -15.83 -4.15
N LEU A 451 -4.99 -17.08 -3.84
CA LEU A 451 -4.19 -18.26 -4.20
C LEU A 451 -4.12 -18.50 -5.71
N ASN A 452 -5.12 -18.03 -6.46
CA ASN A 452 -5.24 -18.24 -7.91
C ASN A 452 -5.02 -16.93 -8.71
N MET A 453 -4.68 -15.85 -8.01
CA MET A 453 -4.20 -14.59 -8.59
C MET A 453 -2.68 -14.62 -8.64
#